data_AF-A0A0F0HDT5-F1
#
_entry.id   AF-A0A0F0HDT5-F1
#
_cell.length_a   1.000
_cell.length_b   1.000
_cell.length_c   1.000
_cell.angle_alpha   90.00
_cell.angle_beta   90.00
_cell.angle_gamma   90.00
#
_symmetry.space_group_name_H-M   'P 1'
#
loop_
_entity.id
_entity.type
_entity.pdbx_description
1 polymer ?
#
loop_
_entity_poly.entity_id
_entity_poly.type
_entity_poly.pdbx_seq_one_letter_code
_entity_poly.pdbx_strand_id
1 'polypeptide(L)'
;MSVAVSDTASVRFPTGWCATDLGRFRPCDSTYEVYPLDSLPPLDAVGLDGGFGWLNGACGGPSEYAAHLAVLEGELAAAGLTLPPDFAAFYRDERLCRALDEVSVTACWTDLSPVLRSPAEEGARLVRFLRDQQDCVIWYLYLRPSGEAFVVCSHLELESAEAWAAQEGADGFREAAAGSLIRCAGSFEEFAYRFVVENELWMQLNSADSQGRLAPRLQAYADHYAATVA
;
A
#
# COMPACT_ATOMS: atom_id res chain seq x y z
N MET A 1 -4.02 -37.83 19.43
CA MET A 1 -4.18 -36.56 20.18
C MET A 1 -4.29 -35.46 19.16
N SER A 2 -5.49 -34.96 18.92
CA SER A 2 -5.75 -33.88 17.98
C SER A 2 -5.49 -32.57 18.72
N VAL A 3 -4.46 -31.83 18.29
CA VAL A 3 -4.21 -30.48 18.76
C VAL A 3 -5.31 -29.62 18.12
N ALA A 4 -6.18 -29.06 18.96
CA ALA A 4 -7.14 -28.07 18.53
C ALA A 4 -6.36 -26.92 17.89
N VAL A 5 -6.58 -26.68 16.61
CA VAL A 5 -6.19 -25.41 15.97
C VAL A 5 -6.99 -24.35 16.72
N SER A 6 -6.31 -23.59 17.57
CA SER A 6 -6.89 -22.43 18.22
C SER A 6 -7.31 -21.48 17.11
N ASP A 7 -8.63 -21.35 16.90
CA ASP A 7 -9.23 -20.34 16.04
C ASP A 7 -9.10 -19.00 16.76
N THR A 8 -7.87 -18.47 16.80
CA THR A 8 -7.59 -17.14 17.31
C THR A 8 -8.21 -16.16 16.31
N ALA A 9 -9.27 -15.47 16.74
CA ALA A 9 -9.93 -14.46 15.94
C ALA A 9 -8.89 -13.48 15.36
N SER A 10 -8.93 -13.29 14.04
CA SER A 10 -7.98 -12.42 13.35
C SER A 10 -8.10 -10.97 13.83
N VAL A 11 -6.97 -10.28 13.92
CA VAL A 11 -6.91 -8.90 14.43
C VAL A 11 -7.70 -7.97 13.51
N ARG A 12 -8.33 -6.92 14.05
CA ARG A 12 -8.95 -5.89 13.21
C ARG A 12 -8.10 -4.64 13.25
N PHE A 13 -7.82 -4.09 12.07
CA PHE A 13 -7.11 -2.83 11.92
C PHE A 13 -8.15 -1.71 11.73
N PRO A 14 -7.89 -0.49 12.26
CA PRO A 14 -8.52 0.70 11.75
C PRO A 14 -8.38 0.77 10.22
N THR A 15 -9.39 1.30 9.55
CA THR A 15 -9.39 1.42 8.08
C THR A 15 -9.36 2.87 7.67
N GLY A 16 -8.54 3.19 6.67
CA GLY A 16 -8.48 4.53 6.12
C GLY A 16 -7.42 4.67 5.05
N TRP A 17 -7.61 5.64 4.17
CA TRP A 17 -6.71 5.95 3.08
C TRP A 17 -5.83 7.14 3.46
N CYS A 18 -4.54 6.88 3.66
CA CYS A 18 -3.57 7.91 3.99
C CYS A 18 -3.02 8.54 2.71
N ALA A 19 -3.38 9.79 2.43
CA ALA A 19 -3.03 10.48 1.21
C ALA A 19 -2.94 12.00 1.38
N THR A 20 -2.40 12.68 0.38
CA THR A 20 -2.35 14.14 0.28
C THR A 20 -3.67 14.72 -0.26
N ASP A 21 -3.72 16.04 -0.40
CA ASP A 21 -4.85 16.78 -0.95
C ASP A 21 -5.12 16.42 -2.41
N LEU A 22 -6.31 16.74 -2.91
CA LEU A 22 -6.67 16.77 -4.33
C LEU A 22 -7.24 18.14 -4.69
N GLY A 23 -6.63 19.19 -4.13
CA GLY A 23 -7.09 20.58 -4.20
C GLY A 23 -8.56 20.71 -3.78
N ARG A 24 -9.38 21.26 -4.68
CA ARG A 24 -10.81 21.48 -4.44
C ARG A 24 -11.65 20.21 -4.27
N PHE A 25 -11.14 19.04 -4.66
CA PHE A 25 -11.91 17.79 -4.60
C PHE A 25 -11.82 17.12 -3.23
N ARG A 26 -10.66 17.23 -2.56
CA ARG A 26 -10.45 16.69 -1.23
C ARG A 26 -9.35 17.49 -0.53
N PRO A 27 -9.68 18.35 0.45
CA PRO A 27 -8.67 19.10 1.20
C PRO A 27 -7.85 18.17 2.09
N CYS A 28 -6.67 18.62 2.48
CA CYS A 28 -5.78 17.94 3.44
C CYS A 28 -5.24 18.99 4.41
N ASP A 29 -5.30 18.72 5.71
CA ASP A 29 -4.83 19.66 6.75
C ASP A 29 -3.30 19.71 6.90
N SER A 30 -2.58 18.75 6.33
CA SER A 30 -1.12 18.61 6.37
C SER A 30 -0.59 17.96 5.08
N THR A 31 0.62 17.39 5.08
CA THR A 31 1.13 16.59 3.93
C THR A 31 0.28 15.34 3.69
N TYR A 32 -0.20 14.71 4.77
CA TYR A 32 -1.06 13.54 4.71
C TYR A 32 -2.21 13.65 5.70
N GLU A 33 -3.34 13.09 5.33
CA GLU A 33 -4.51 12.89 6.17
C GLU A 33 -5.08 11.47 5.92
N VAL A 34 -5.83 10.94 6.89
CA VAL A 34 -6.47 9.62 6.78
C VAL A 34 -7.95 9.80 6.46
N TYR A 35 -8.34 9.47 5.22
CA TYR A 35 -9.71 9.57 4.76
C TYR A 35 -10.48 8.24 4.97
N PRO A 36 -11.78 8.28 5.32
CA PRO A 36 -12.61 7.09 5.36
C PRO A 36 -12.65 6.36 4.01
N LEU A 37 -12.53 5.03 4.01
CA LEU A 37 -12.52 4.25 2.76
C LEU A 37 -13.82 4.37 1.96
N ASP A 38 -14.96 4.56 2.65
CA ASP A 38 -16.28 4.76 2.05
C ASP A 38 -16.46 6.15 1.41
N SER A 39 -15.56 7.10 1.71
CA SER A 39 -15.53 8.40 1.04
C SER A 39 -14.80 8.38 -0.31
N LEU A 40 -14.07 7.30 -0.62
CA LEU A 40 -13.27 7.20 -1.83
C LEU A 40 -14.11 6.73 -3.03
N PRO A 41 -13.69 7.04 -4.27
CA PRO A 41 -14.36 6.53 -5.46
C PRO A 41 -14.41 4.99 -5.49
N PRO A 42 -15.54 4.38 -5.87
CA PRO A 42 -15.65 2.93 -6.06
C PRO A 42 -14.80 2.48 -7.25
N LEU A 43 -14.22 1.27 -7.16
CA LEU A 43 -13.29 0.75 -8.16
C LEU A 43 -13.87 -0.36 -9.04
N ASP A 44 -15.14 -0.73 -8.85
CA ASP A 44 -15.77 -1.85 -9.58
C ASP A 44 -15.67 -1.70 -11.11
N ALA A 45 -15.78 -0.46 -11.60
CA ALA A 45 -15.72 -0.15 -13.02
C ALA A 45 -14.29 -0.16 -13.62
N VAL A 46 -13.25 -0.21 -12.78
CA VAL A 46 -11.85 -0.19 -13.23
C VAL A 46 -11.40 -1.54 -13.77
N GLY A 47 -11.96 -2.64 -13.21
CA GLY A 47 -11.60 -4.01 -13.63
C GLY A 47 -10.20 -4.42 -13.16
N LEU A 48 -9.93 -4.28 -11.86
CA LEU A 48 -8.67 -4.74 -11.23
C LEU A 48 -8.59 -6.27 -11.29
N ASP A 49 -7.59 -6.81 -11.98
CA ASP A 49 -7.43 -8.24 -12.28
C ASP A 49 -6.05 -8.83 -11.90
N GLY A 50 -5.19 -8.01 -11.29
CA GLY A 50 -3.80 -8.29 -10.93
C GLY A 50 -2.80 -8.08 -12.08
N GLY A 51 -3.27 -7.74 -13.28
CA GLY A 51 -2.44 -7.54 -14.47
C GLY A 51 -2.03 -6.09 -14.72
N PHE A 52 -2.60 -5.12 -13.99
CA PHE A 52 -2.30 -3.69 -14.13
C PHE A 52 -2.46 -3.17 -15.56
N GLY A 53 -3.47 -3.68 -16.28
CA GLY A 53 -3.75 -3.27 -17.66
C GLY A 53 -4.04 -1.77 -17.79
N TRP A 54 -4.53 -1.14 -16.71
CA TRP A 54 -4.81 0.29 -16.63
C TRP A 54 -3.56 1.18 -16.60
N LEU A 55 -2.37 0.65 -16.29
CA LEU A 55 -1.10 1.38 -16.38
C LEU A 55 -0.58 1.51 -17.83
N ASN A 56 -1.24 0.86 -18.80
CA ASN A 56 -0.84 0.81 -20.22
C ASN A 56 0.61 0.29 -20.42
N GLY A 57 1.03 0.14 -21.68
CA GLY A 57 2.38 -0.32 -22.07
C GLY A 57 2.45 -1.81 -22.43
N ALA A 58 3.43 -2.17 -23.25
CA ALA A 58 3.72 -3.57 -23.60
C ALA A 58 4.47 -4.24 -22.45
N CYS A 59 4.18 -5.52 -22.16
CA CYS A 59 4.85 -6.28 -21.10
C CYS A 59 6.37 -6.07 -21.15
N GLY A 60 6.96 -5.69 -20.02
CA GLY A 60 8.39 -5.49 -19.88
C GLY A 60 9.15 -6.81 -19.70
N GLY A 61 10.48 -6.68 -19.68
CA GLY A 61 11.34 -7.76 -19.20
C GLY A 61 11.31 -7.88 -17.68
N PRO A 62 12.18 -8.73 -17.10
CA PRO A 62 12.38 -8.78 -15.66
C PRO A 62 12.87 -7.44 -15.11
N SER A 63 12.22 -6.97 -14.04
CA SER A 63 12.59 -5.76 -13.33
C SER A 63 13.90 -5.90 -12.55
N GLU A 64 14.41 -4.77 -12.03
CA GLU A 64 15.53 -4.74 -11.09
C GLU A 64 15.22 -5.41 -9.73
N TYR A 65 13.95 -5.59 -9.38
CA TYR A 65 13.53 -6.21 -8.11
C TYR A 65 13.32 -7.73 -8.21
N ALA A 66 13.44 -8.33 -9.40
CA ALA A 66 13.16 -9.75 -9.60
C ALA A 66 13.97 -10.69 -8.67
N ALA A 67 15.25 -10.37 -8.43
CA ALA A 67 16.09 -11.15 -7.52
C ALA A 67 15.67 -10.99 -6.04
N HIS A 68 15.29 -9.78 -5.63
CA HIS A 68 14.80 -9.51 -4.28
C HIS A 68 13.48 -10.26 -4.04
N LEU A 69 12.54 -10.19 -4.99
CA LEU A 69 11.29 -10.94 -4.88
C LEU A 69 11.51 -12.45 -4.69
N ALA A 70 12.46 -13.05 -5.40
CA ALA A 70 12.76 -14.47 -5.23
C ALA A 70 13.26 -14.80 -3.81
N VAL A 71 13.98 -13.88 -3.16
CA VAL A 71 14.40 -14.02 -1.75
C VAL A 71 13.17 -13.93 -0.83
N LEU A 72 12.31 -12.92 -1.02
CA LEU A 72 11.08 -12.75 -0.22
C LEU A 72 10.16 -13.96 -0.34
N GLU A 73 10.00 -14.52 -1.53
CA GLU A 73 9.22 -15.73 -1.75
C GLU A 73 9.79 -16.92 -0.97
N GLY A 74 11.12 -17.07 -0.94
CA GLY A 74 11.78 -18.11 -0.15
C GLY A 74 11.54 -17.95 1.36
N GLU A 75 11.68 -16.72 1.87
CA GLU A 75 11.45 -16.40 3.28
C GLU A 75 9.99 -16.61 3.70
N LEU A 76 9.04 -16.17 2.88
CA LEU A 76 7.62 -16.37 3.11
C LEU A 76 7.24 -17.85 3.03
N ALA A 77 7.76 -18.59 2.04
CA ALA A 77 7.51 -20.02 1.91
C ALA A 77 8.02 -20.79 3.14
N ALA A 78 9.18 -20.41 3.70
CA ALA A 78 9.69 -20.98 4.94
C ALA A 78 8.77 -20.70 6.15
N ALA A 79 8.00 -19.61 6.11
CA ALA A 79 6.97 -19.27 7.09
C ALA A 79 5.58 -19.84 6.76
N GLY A 80 5.42 -20.61 5.67
CA GLY A 80 4.13 -21.15 5.23
C GLY A 80 3.21 -20.13 4.57
N LEU A 81 3.76 -19.01 4.09
CA LEU A 81 3.05 -17.91 3.43
C LEU A 81 3.45 -17.80 1.94
N THR A 82 2.68 -17.05 1.17
CA THR A 82 2.95 -16.77 -0.25
C THR A 82 2.76 -15.29 -0.55
N LEU A 83 3.50 -14.77 -1.54
CA LEU A 83 3.23 -13.42 -2.04
C LEU A 83 1.92 -13.40 -2.85
N PRO A 84 1.11 -12.34 -2.71
CA PRO A 84 -0.02 -12.08 -3.57
C PRO A 84 0.42 -11.97 -5.04
N PRO A 85 -0.34 -12.55 -5.99
CA PRO A 85 0.01 -12.53 -7.40
C PRO A 85 0.16 -11.12 -7.98
N ASP A 86 -0.67 -10.17 -7.57
CA ASP A 86 -0.65 -8.78 -8.03
C ASP A 86 0.63 -8.05 -7.56
N PHE A 87 1.00 -8.18 -6.29
CA PHE A 87 2.24 -7.64 -5.74
C PHE A 87 3.47 -8.19 -6.49
N ALA A 88 3.50 -9.51 -6.69
CA ALA A 88 4.60 -10.16 -7.38
C ALA A 88 4.65 -9.79 -8.87
N ALA A 89 3.50 -9.64 -9.54
CA ALA A 89 3.44 -9.20 -10.94
C ALA A 89 3.97 -7.77 -11.09
N PHE A 90 3.56 -6.86 -10.21
CA PHE A 90 3.98 -5.45 -10.24
C PHE A 90 5.49 -5.30 -10.13
N TYR A 91 6.09 -5.93 -9.14
CA TYR A 91 7.52 -5.80 -8.90
C TYR A 91 8.38 -6.71 -9.78
N ARG A 92 7.81 -7.63 -10.58
CA ARG A 92 8.58 -8.44 -11.56
C ARG A 92 8.68 -7.79 -12.94
N ASP A 93 7.70 -6.98 -13.32
CA ASP A 93 7.63 -6.38 -14.65
C ASP A 93 8.35 -5.03 -14.65
N GLU A 94 9.39 -4.88 -15.47
CA GLU A 94 10.15 -3.62 -15.62
C GLU A 94 9.25 -2.42 -16.02
N ARG A 95 8.14 -2.69 -16.72
CA ARG A 95 7.15 -1.65 -17.06
C ARG A 95 6.44 -1.09 -15.83
N LEU A 96 6.23 -1.92 -14.80
CA LEU A 96 5.37 -1.61 -13.67
C LEU A 96 6.14 -1.09 -12.47
N CYS A 97 7.33 -1.63 -12.23
CA CYS A 97 7.96 -1.58 -10.91
C CYS A 97 8.36 -0.19 -10.41
N ARG A 98 8.29 0.84 -11.27
CA ARG A 98 8.55 2.25 -10.92
C ARG A 98 7.32 3.14 -10.97
N ALA A 99 6.14 2.61 -11.28
CA ALA A 99 4.94 3.41 -11.50
C ALA A 99 4.51 4.22 -10.26
N LEU A 100 4.80 3.74 -9.04
CA LEU A 100 4.54 4.49 -7.80
C LEU A 100 5.55 5.64 -7.63
N ASP A 101 6.83 5.34 -7.84
CA ASP A 101 7.95 6.28 -7.72
C ASP A 101 7.82 7.45 -8.72
N GLU A 102 7.45 7.14 -9.95
CA GLU A 102 7.37 8.11 -11.06
C GLU A 102 6.26 9.15 -10.89
N VAL A 103 5.18 8.80 -10.20
CA VAL A 103 4.03 9.70 -10.03
C VAL A 103 4.03 10.42 -8.69
N SER A 104 4.83 9.99 -7.72
CA SER A 104 4.71 10.50 -6.35
C SER A 104 4.94 12.02 -6.24
N VAL A 105 3.96 12.71 -5.67
CA VAL A 105 4.01 14.17 -5.42
C VAL A 105 4.61 14.52 -4.06
N THR A 106 4.85 13.51 -3.23
CA THR A 106 5.46 13.60 -1.90
C THR A 106 6.84 12.91 -1.85
N ALA A 107 7.40 12.63 -3.02
CA ALA A 107 8.70 11.96 -3.18
C ALA A 107 8.76 10.58 -2.48
N CYS A 108 7.68 9.81 -2.53
CA CYS A 108 7.69 8.40 -2.16
C CYS A 108 8.52 7.58 -3.16
N TRP A 109 9.18 6.53 -2.68
CA TRP A 109 9.93 5.59 -3.52
C TRP A 109 9.77 4.16 -3.05
N THR A 110 9.96 3.23 -3.98
CA THR A 110 9.93 1.80 -3.70
C THR A 110 11.10 1.41 -2.81
N ASP A 111 10.77 0.80 -1.67
CA ASP A 111 11.74 0.32 -0.68
C ASP A 111 11.28 -1.03 -0.12
N LEU A 112 11.69 -2.11 -0.79
CA LEU A 112 11.38 -3.48 -0.39
C LEU A 112 12.23 -3.86 0.83
N SER A 113 11.59 -4.16 1.96
CA SER A 113 12.28 -4.70 3.15
C SER A 113 12.39 -6.23 3.08
N PRO A 114 13.25 -6.85 3.93
CA PRO A 114 13.09 -8.25 4.30
C PRO A 114 11.70 -8.55 4.89
N VAL A 115 11.37 -9.84 5.04
CA VAL A 115 10.12 -10.27 5.69
C VAL A 115 10.15 -9.96 7.19
N LEU A 116 9.27 -9.06 7.62
CA LEU A 116 9.14 -8.63 9.02
C LEU A 116 8.07 -9.44 9.75
N ARG A 117 8.24 -9.65 11.06
CA ARG A 117 7.18 -10.20 11.90
C ARG A 117 6.09 -9.18 12.17
N SER A 118 4.84 -9.61 12.21
CA SER A 118 3.77 -8.70 12.61
C SER A 118 3.83 -8.35 14.10
N PRO A 119 3.79 -7.06 14.46
CA PRO A 119 3.64 -6.66 15.86
C PRO A 119 2.23 -6.98 16.39
N ALA A 120 1.24 -7.10 15.51
CA ALA A 120 -0.18 -7.19 15.86
C ALA A 120 -0.71 -8.63 15.91
N GLU A 121 -0.28 -9.52 15.02
CA GLU A 121 -0.87 -10.87 14.87
C GLU A 121 0.23 -11.94 14.78
N GLU A 122 0.16 -12.96 15.65
CA GLU A 122 1.14 -14.05 15.63
C GLU A 122 1.08 -14.83 14.32
N GLY A 123 2.24 -15.23 13.79
CA GLY A 123 2.32 -15.92 12.50
C GLY A 123 2.15 -15.02 11.27
N ALA A 124 1.58 -13.82 11.39
CA ALA A 124 1.50 -12.87 10.27
C ALA A 124 2.86 -12.23 9.96
N ARG A 125 3.00 -11.73 8.74
CA ARG A 125 4.21 -11.06 8.25
C ARG A 125 3.90 -9.74 7.55
N LEU A 126 4.91 -8.89 7.46
CA LEU A 126 4.87 -7.65 6.68
C LEU A 126 6.05 -7.58 5.72
N VAL A 127 5.85 -6.88 4.62
CA VAL A 127 6.92 -6.46 3.69
C VAL A 127 6.72 -4.98 3.40
N ARG A 128 7.66 -4.12 3.78
CA ARG A 128 7.68 -2.71 3.36
C ARG A 128 7.82 -2.69 1.86
N PHE A 129 7.09 -1.83 1.17
CA PHE A 129 7.24 -1.70 -0.28
C PHE A 129 7.33 -0.26 -0.77
N LEU A 130 6.83 0.70 0.01
CA LEU A 130 6.84 2.11 -0.34
C LEU A 130 7.01 2.92 0.93
N ARG A 131 7.75 4.02 0.85
CA ARG A 131 7.86 5.01 1.94
C ARG A 131 7.95 6.41 1.39
N ASP A 132 7.46 7.34 2.19
CA ASP A 132 7.63 8.78 1.99
C ASP A 132 9.06 9.25 2.30
N GLN A 133 9.49 10.37 1.70
CA GLN A 133 10.85 10.89 1.88
C GLN A 133 11.22 11.23 3.32
N GLN A 134 10.24 11.63 4.11
CA GLN A 134 10.41 12.06 5.49
C GLN A 134 9.98 10.98 6.48
N ASP A 135 9.68 9.77 5.99
CA ASP A 135 9.11 8.67 6.76
C ASP A 135 7.82 9.06 7.51
N CYS A 136 7.08 10.05 7.00
CA CYS A 136 5.79 10.43 7.57
C CYS A 136 4.75 9.33 7.38
N VAL A 137 4.84 8.58 6.28
CA VAL A 137 3.99 7.43 5.98
C VAL A 137 4.83 6.35 5.31
N ILE A 138 4.67 5.12 5.77
CA ILE A 138 5.33 3.93 5.25
C ILE A 138 4.27 2.87 4.99
N TRP A 139 4.30 2.25 3.81
CA TRP A 139 3.34 1.25 3.39
C TRP A 139 3.94 -0.14 3.36
N TYR A 140 3.13 -1.09 3.84
CA TYR A 140 3.49 -2.47 4.00
C TYR A 140 2.42 -3.37 3.40
N LEU A 141 2.86 -4.45 2.78
CA LEU A 141 2.00 -5.59 2.48
C LEU A 141 1.87 -6.43 3.75
N TYR A 142 0.65 -6.67 4.21
CA TYR A 142 0.34 -7.50 5.36
C TYR A 142 -0.12 -8.89 4.90
N LEU A 143 0.43 -9.94 5.49
CA LEU A 143 0.25 -11.34 5.07
C LEU A 143 -0.19 -12.19 6.27
N ARG A 144 -1.39 -12.75 6.20
CA ARG A 144 -1.93 -13.63 7.26
C ARG A 144 -1.65 -15.10 7.01
N PRO A 145 -1.53 -15.92 8.08
CA PRO A 145 -1.54 -17.38 7.97
C PRO A 145 -2.78 -17.96 7.28
N SER A 146 -3.91 -17.24 7.29
CA SER A 146 -5.14 -17.63 6.59
C SER A 146 -5.03 -17.55 5.06
N GLY A 147 -3.99 -16.90 4.53
CA GLY A 147 -3.85 -16.56 3.12
C GLY A 147 -4.44 -15.21 2.73
N GLU A 148 -5.11 -14.50 3.66
CA GLU A 148 -5.53 -13.12 3.41
C GLU A 148 -4.31 -12.20 3.35
N ALA A 149 -4.28 -11.32 2.35
CA ALA A 149 -3.27 -10.28 2.21
C ALA A 149 -3.93 -8.93 1.89
N PHE A 150 -3.37 -7.84 2.40
CA PHE A 150 -3.88 -6.49 2.21
C PHE A 150 -2.78 -5.45 2.46
N VAL A 151 -3.03 -4.19 2.11
CA VAL A 151 -2.07 -3.10 2.34
C VAL A 151 -2.41 -2.36 3.64
N VAL A 152 -1.38 -2.10 4.44
CA VAL A 152 -1.44 -1.24 5.62
C VAL A 152 -0.44 -0.09 5.49
N CYS A 153 -0.72 1.03 6.14
CA CYS A 153 0.27 2.09 6.38
C CYS A 153 0.58 2.24 7.87
N SER A 154 1.72 2.86 8.17
CA SER A 154 2.19 3.21 9.50
C SER A 154 3.00 4.50 9.44
N HIS A 155 2.96 5.29 10.52
CA HIS A 155 3.88 6.43 10.74
C HIS A 155 5.16 6.01 11.47
N LEU A 156 5.30 4.72 11.80
CA LEU A 156 6.47 4.12 12.42
C LEU A 156 7.18 3.18 11.44
N GLU A 157 8.51 3.26 11.42
CA GLU A 157 9.39 2.36 10.69
C GLU A 157 9.52 1.02 11.44
N LEU A 158 8.96 -0.04 10.86
CA LEU A 158 8.77 -1.34 11.52
C LEU A 158 9.98 -2.29 11.51
N GLU A 159 11.05 -2.00 10.77
CA GLU A 159 12.25 -2.83 10.77
C GLU A 159 13.10 -2.55 12.02
N SER A 160 13.36 -1.28 12.31
CA SER A 160 14.07 -0.84 13.52
C SER A 160 13.30 -1.21 14.78
N ALA A 161 11.97 -1.12 14.70
CA ALA A 161 11.02 -1.65 15.67
C ALA A 161 11.27 -3.11 16.06
N GLU A 162 11.40 -4.01 15.09
CA GLU A 162 11.63 -5.43 15.32
C GLU A 162 13.02 -5.64 15.96
N ALA A 163 14.03 -4.91 15.48
CA ALA A 163 15.38 -4.95 16.05
C ALA A 163 15.43 -4.45 17.50
N TRP A 164 14.66 -3.40 17.84
CA TRP A 164 14.60 -2.83 19.18
C TRP A 164 13.78 -3.70 20.14
N ALA A 165 12.71 -4.33 19.67
CA ALA A 165 11.95 -5.29 20.47
C ALA A 165 12.78 -6.52 20.90
N ALA A 166 13.91 -6.80 20.23
CA ALA A 166 14.86 -7.83 20.67
C ALA A 166 15.73 -7.40 21.88
N GLN A 167 15.66 -6.13 22.31
CA GLN A 167 16.42 -5.56 23.42
C GLN A 167 15.40 -4.97 24.43
N GLU A 168 15.51 -5.29 25.73
CA GLU A 168 14.48 -5.07 26.77
C GLU A 168 13.67 -3.74 26.68
N GLY A 169 12.34 -3.81 26.86
CA GLY A 169 11.39 -2.70 26.63
C GLY A 169 10.39 -2.94 25.48
N ALA A 170 10.42 -4.15 24.91
CA ALA A 170 9.74 -4.58 23.69
C ALA A 170 8.22 -4.44 23.68
N ASP A 171 7.55 -4.68 24.81
CA ASP A 171 6.09 -4.84 24.83
C ASP A 171 5.36 -3.53 24.53
N GLY A 172 5.75 -2.43 25.18
CA GLY A 172 5.13 -1.12 24.95
C GLY A 172 5.40 -0.59 23.55
N PHE A 173 6.59 -0.87 23.00
CA PHE A 173 6.91 -0.53 21.62
C PHE A 173 6.07 -1.38 20.64
N ARG A 174 5.98 -2.70 20.87
CA ARG A 174 5.19 -3.61 20.03
C ARG A 174 3.72 -3.21 20.01
N GLU A 175 3.17 -2.81 21.16
CA GLU A 175 1.80 -2.28 21.25
C GLU A 175 1.63 -1.00 20.43
N ALA A 176 2.58 -0.05 20.53
CA ALA A 176 2.55 1.17 19.73
C ALA A 176 2.65 0.89 18.22
N ALA A 177 3.53 -0.04 17.82
CA ALA A 177 3.68 -0.48 16.43
C ALA A 177 2.45 -1.23 15.90
N ALA A 178 1.77 -2.02 16.74
CA ALA A 178 0.50 -2.64 16.37
C ALA A 178 -0.61 -1.58 16.22
N GLY A 179 -0.64 -0.59 17.13
CA GLY A 179 -1.61 0.50 17.13
C GLY A 179 -1.40 1.54 16.02
N SER A 180 -0.22 1.60 15.40
CA SER A 180 0.06 2.52 14.28
C SER A 180 -0.45 2.02 12.93
N LEU A 181 -0.84 0.74 12.82
CA LEU A 181 -1.23 0.12 11.56
C LEU A 181 -2.66 0.48 11.16
N ILE A 182 -2.82 0.99 9.94
CA ILE A 182 -4.11 1.32 9.33
C ILE A 182 -4.23 0.53 8.03
N ARG A 183 -5.31 -0.23 7.84
CA ARG A 183 -5.60 -0.94 6.58
C ARG A 183 -6.11 0.05 5.53
N CYS A 184 -5.36 0.17 4.44
CA CYS A 184 -5.62 1.17 3.38
C CYS A 184 -6.27 0.59 2.13
N ALA A 185 -6.03 -0.68 1.81
CA ALA A 185 -6.58 -1.31 0.61
C ALA A 185 -6.80 -2.82 0.84
N GLY A 186 -7.73 -3.41 0.09
CA GLY A 186 -8.01 -4.84 0.10
C GLY A 186 -6.98 -5.67 -0.66
N SER A 187 -6.34 -5.09 -1.67
CA SER A 187 -5.26 -5.70 -2.46
C SER A 187 -4.13 -4.71 -2.75
N PHE A 188 -3.02 -5.19 -3.29
CA PHE A 188 -1.94 -4.30 -3.71
C PHE A 188 -2.34 -3.52 -4.97
N GLU A 189 -3.05 -4.14 -5.91
CA GLU A 189 -3.52 -3.41 -7.10
C GLU A 189 -4.52 -2.30 -6.76
N GLU A 190 -5.42 -2.50 -5.79
CA GLU A 190 -6.31 -1.44 -5.31
C GLU A 190 -5.49 -0.25 -4.78
N PHE A 191 -4.48 -0.53 -3.95
CA PHE A 191 -3.57 0.49 -3.45
C PHE A 191 -2.88 1.23 -4.61
N ALA A 192 -2.28 0.49 -5.55
CA ALA A 192 -1.53 1.05 -6.66
C ALA A 192 -2.41 1.93 -7.55
N TYR A 193 -3.64 1.49 -7.86
CA TYR A 193 -4.58 2.29 -8.64
C TYR A 193 -4.89 3.63 -7.98
N ARG A 194 -5.29 3.59 -6.69
CA ARG A 194 -5.62 4.81 -5.93
C ARG A 194 -4.42 5.72 -5.79
N PHE A 195 -3.24 5.17 -5.49
CA PHE A 195 -2.01 5.94 -5.38
C PHE A 195 -1.69 6.65 -6.70
N VAL A 196 -1.67 5.92 -7.82
CA VAL A 196 -1.32 6.48 -9.13
C VAL A 196 -2.34 7.53 -9.59
N VAL A 197 -3.64 7.20 -9.55
CA VAL A 197 -4.69 8.09 -10.05
C VAL A 197 -4.74 9.40 -9.26
N GLU A 198 -4.54 9.36 -7.94
CA GLU A 198 -4.57 10.55 -7.09
C GLU A 198 -3.33 11.43 -7.29
N ASN A 199 -2.15 10.82 -7.38
CA ASN A 199 -0.92 11.56 -7.62
C ASN A 199 -0.89 12.22 -9.01
N GLU A 200 -1.36 11.53 -10.05
CA GLU A 200 -1.47 12.14 -11.39
C GLU A 200 -2.55 13.22 -11.47
N LEU A 201 -3.66 13.03 -10.77
CA LEU A 201 -4.69 14.07 -10.64
C LEU A 201 -4.09 15.31 -9.96
N TRP A 202 -3.36 15.14 -8.85
CA TRP A 202 -2.67 16.23 -8.18
C TRP A 202 -1.67 16.93 -9.10
N MET A 203 -0.85 16.18 -9.84
CA MET A 203 0.12 16.75 -10.79
C MET A 203 -0.57 17.59 -11.87
N GLN A 204 -1.66 17.11 -12.46
CA GLN A 204 -2.38 17.87 -13.49
C GLN A 204 -3.00 19.14 -12.91
N LEU A 205 -3.58 19.08 -11.70
CA LEU A 205 -4.20 20.23 -11.05
C LEU A 205 -3.19 21.30 -10.64
N ASN A 206 -1.96 20.91 -10.29
CA ASN A 206 -0.92 21.82 -9.80
C ASN A 206 0.14 22.18 -10.85
N SER A 207 0.08 21.59 -12.05
CA SER A 207 0.95 21.98 -13.17
C SER A 207 0.64 23.41 -13.66
N ALA A 208 1.67 24.13 -14.12
CA ALA A 208 1.53 25.49 -14.65
C ALA A 208 0.59 25.57 -15.88
N ASP A 209 0.38 24.43 -16.56
CA ASP A 209 -0.48 24.29 -17.75
C ASP A 209 -1.84 23.63 -17.44
N SER A 210 -2.32 23.71 -16.18
CA SER A 210 -3.55 23.10 -15.67
C SER A 210 -4.87 23.52 -16.33
N GLN A 211 -4.82 24.25 -17.46
CA GLN A 211 -5.98 24.56 -18.30
C GLN A 211 -6.41 23.40 -19.22
N GLY A 212 -5.64 22.31 -19.26
CA GLY A 212 -5.99 21.09 -19.98
C GLY A 212 -7.20 20.37 -19.37
N ARG A 213 -7.98 19.70 -20.23
CA ARG A 213 -9.02 18.77 -19.76
C ARG A 213 -8.34 17.57 -19.09
N LEU A 214 -8.83 17.16 -17.91
CA LEU A 214 -8.37 15.94 -17.24
C LEU A 214 -8.51 14.73 -18.17
N ALA A 215 -7.54 13.82 -18.11
CA ALA A 215 -7.68 12.52 -18.76
C ALA A 215 -8.97 11.83 -18.26
N PRO A 216 -9.70 11.07 -19.10
CA PRO A 216 -11.01 10.53 -18.74
C PRO A 216 -11.05 9.75 -17.42
N ARG A 217 -10.01 8.96 -17.11
CA ARG A 217 -9.91 8.22 -15.84
C ARG A 217 -9.76 9.14 -14.62
N LEU A 218 -9.03 10.23 -14.75
CA LEU A 218 -8.83 11.21 -13.68
C LEU A 218 -10.11 12.03 -13.47
N GLN A 219 -10.80 12.37 -14.56
CA GLN A 219 -12.10 13.04 -14.50
C GLN A 219 -13.13 12.17 -13.77
N ALA A 220 -13.24 10.90 -14.14
CA ALA A 220 -14.16 9.97 -13.48
C ALA A 220 -13.87 9.83 -11.97
N TYR A 221 -12.59 9.79 -11.59
CA TYR A 221 -12.19 9.77 -10.18
C TYR A 221 -12.55 11.09 -9.45
N ALA A 222 -12.35 12.23 -10.10
CA ALA A 222 -12.67 13.55 -9.56
C ALA A 222 -14.18 13.81 -9.43
N ASP A 223 -14.99 13.29 -10.37
CA ASP A 223 -16.45 13.48 -10.42
C ASP A 223 -17.15 12.89 -9.18
N HIS A 224 -16.60 11.84 -8.59
CA HIS A 224 -17.08 11.28 -7.32
C HIS A 224 -17.10 12.33 -6.19
N TYR A 225 -16.03 13.12 -6.07
CA TYR A 225 -15.93 14.15 -5.05
C TYR A 225 -16.85 15.34 -5.36
N ALA A 226 -17.02 15.69 -6.63
CA ALA A 226 -17.95 16.75 -7.03
C ALA A 226 -19.41 16.39 -6.76
N ALA A 227 -19.78 15.12 -6.93
CA ALA A 227 -21.13 14.62 -6.63
C ALA A 227 -21.46 14.56 -5.14
N THR A 228 -20.44 14.48 -4.27
CA THR A 228 -20.59 14.38 -2.81
C THR A 228 -20.74 15.74 -2.12
N VAL A 229 -20.33 16.83 -2.80
CA VAL A 229 -20.42 18.22 -2.31
C VAL A 229 -21.73 18.92 -2.76
N ALA A 230 -22.51 18.30 -3.65
CA ALA A 230 -23.79 18.81 -4.15
C ALA A 230 -24.98 18.31 -3.30
#